data_AF-A0A6I7NAR9-F1
#
_entry.id   AF-A0A6I7NAR9-F1
#
_cell.length_a   1.000
_cell.length_b   1.000
_cell.length_c   1.000
_cell.angle_alpha   90.00
_cell.angle_beta   90.00
_cell.angle_gamma   90.00
#
_symmetry.space_group_name_H-M   'P 1'
#
loop_
_entity.id
_entity.type
_entity.pdbx_description
1 polymer ?
#
loop_
_entity_poly.entity_id
_entity_poly.type
_entity_poly.pdbx_seq_one_letter_code
_entity_poly.pdbx_strand_id
1 'polypeptide(L)'
;MQGQIINFDSRMASGMLRCSKGQEFGFSGREWQGQEAPQPGQRVSFMPIGQHATGVKPLELAQAIPTIQAASPEEATPASQAAGPLA
;
A
#
# COMPACT_ATOMS: atom_id res chain seq x y z
N MET A 1 -16.71 8.82 10.59
CA MET A 1 -15.66 8.52 11.58
C MET A 1 -14.32 8.31 10.88
N GLN A 2 -13.23 8.26 11.64
CA GLN A 2 -11.89 7.96 11.14
C GLN A 2 -11.33 6.74 11.87
N GLY A 3 -10.54 5.95 11.15
CA GLY A 3 -9.91 4.76 11.67
C GLY A 3 -8.70 4.36 10.86
N GLN A 4 -8.19 3.18 11.14
CA GLN A 4 -7.03 2.59 10.50
C GLN A 4 -7.35 1.14 10.13
N ILE A 5 -6.99 0.72 8.92
CA ILE A 5 -7.12 -0.68 8.52
C ILE A 5 -6.17 -1.52 9.39
N ILE A 6 -6.69 -2.59 9.99
CA ILE A 6 -5.89 -3.58 10.71
C ILE A 6 -5.47 -4.70 9.77
N ASN A 7 -6.43 -5.21 9.00
CA ASN A 7 -6.20 -6.31 8.07
C ASN A 7 -7.25 -6.31 6.96
N PHE A 8 -6.90 -6.91 5.83
CA PHE A 8 -7.81 -7.18 4.72
C PHE A 8 -7.49 -8.52 4.09
N ASP A 9 -8.50 -9.39 4.02
CA ASP A 9 -8.46 -10.65 3.30
C ASP A 9 -9.03 -10.44 1.89
N SER A 10 -8.15 -10.49 0.89
CA SER A 10 -8.52 -10.32 -0.51
C SER A 10 -9.28 -11.51 -1.09
N ARG A 11 -9.21 -12.70 -0.46
CA ARG A 11 -9.94 -13.90 -0.91
C ARG A 11 -11.39 -13.84 -0.46
N MET A 12 -11.63 -13.39 0.78
CA MET A 12 -12.96 -13.22 1.34
C MET A 12 -13.59 -11.87 1.01
N ALA A 13 -12.81 -10.95 0.43
CA ALA A 13 -13.19 -9.55 0.22
C ALA A 13 -13.77 -8.95 1.51
N SER A 14 -13.06 -9.14 2.62
CA SER A 14 -13.45 -8.64 3.93
C SER A 14 -12.23 -8.13 4.68
N GLY A 15 -12.42 -7.11 5.51
CA GLY A 15 -11.35 -6.56 6.32
C GLY A 15 -11.85 -6.09 7.67
N MET A 16 -10.88 -5.79 8.53
CA MET A 16 -11.12 -5.14 9.81
C MET A 16 -10.41 -3.80 9.85
N LEU A 17 -11.09 -2.82 10.42
CA LEU A 17 -10.53 -1.53 10.73
C LEU A 17 -10.77 -1.19 12.20
N ARG A 18 -9.87 -0.40 12.77
CA ARG A 18 -9.97 0.09 14.14
C ARG A 18 -10.17 1.59 14.15
N CYS A 19 -11.19 2.00 14.86
CA CYS A 19 -11.55 3.39 15.04
C CYS A 19 -10.58 4.07 16.03
N SER A 20 -10.45 5.40 16.00
CA SER A 20 -9.54 6.13 16.91
C SER A 20 -9.85 5.93 18.40
N LYS A 21 -11.07 5.49 18.73
CA LYS A 21 -11.50 5.15 20.10
C LYS A 21 -11.11 3.71 20.54
N GLY A 22 -10.44 2.95 19.67
CA GLY A 22 -10.02 1.57 19.95
C GLY A 22 -11.02 0.49 19.53
N GLN A 23 -12.25 0.85 19.17
CA GLN A 23 -13.27 -0.10 18.71
C GLN A 23 -13.00 -0.60 17.29
N GLU A 24 -13.21 -1.88 17.07
CA GLU A 24 -13.02 -2.56 15.79
C GLU A 24 -14.34 -2.67 15.02
N PHE A 25 -14.25 -2.55 13.71
CA PHE A 25 -15.37 -2.66 12.78
C PHE A 25 -14.95 -3.53 11.60
N GLY A 26 -15.81 -4.50 11.27
CA GLY A 26 -15.66 -5.26 10.03
C GLY A 26 -16.16 -4.45 8.85
N PHE A 27 -15.51 -4.56 7.69
CA PHE A 27 -16.01 -4.01 6.44
C PHE A 27 -15.88 -5.05 5.33
N SER A 28 -16.78 -4.99 4.36
CA SER A 28 -16.69 -5.77 3.14
C SER A 28 -15.96 -5.00 2.05
N GLY A 29 -15.31 -5.70 1.12
CA GLY A 29 -14.66 -5.09 -0.05
C GLY A 29 -15.63 -4.32 -0.95
N ARG A 30 -16.94 -4.59 -0.85
CA ARG A 30 -17.99 -3.80 -1.51
C ARG A 30 -18.15 -2.39 -0.92
N GLU A 31 -17.82 -2.22 0.35
CA GLU A 31 -17.87 -0.93 1.04
C GLU A 31 -16.61 -0.10 0.81
N TRP A 32 -15.56 -0.70 0.23
CA TRP A 32 -14.31 -0.04 -0.07
C TRP A 32 -14.43 0.83 -1.32
N GLN A 33 -14.09 2.11 -1.18
CA GLN A 33 -14.15 3.11 -2.24
C GLN A 33 -12.76 3.61 -2.67
N GLY A 34 -11.68 2.95 -2.22
CA GLY A 34 -10.33 3.25 -2.67
C GLY A 34 -10.01 2.63 -4.03
N GLN A 35 -9.10 3.25 -4.77
CA GLN A 35 -8.64 2.74 -6.06
C GLN A 35 -7.73 1.51 -5.91
N GLU A 36 -6.95 1.46 -4.82
CA GLU A 36 -6.04 0.37 -4.49
C GLU A 36 -6.66 -0.53 -3.41
N ALA A 37 -6.15 -1.74 -3.26
CA ALA A 37 -6.57 -2.61 -2.17
C ALA A 37 -6.27 -1.96 -0.80
N PRO A 38 -7.16 -2.10 0.20
CA PRO A 38 -6.95 -1.53 1.53
C PRO A 38 -5.71 -2.13 2.18
N GLN A 39 -4.81 -1.26 2.64
CA GLN A 39 -3.55 -1.69 3.23
C GLN A 39 -3.56 -1.60 4.76
N PRO A 40 -3.02 -2.59 5.48
CA PRO A 40 -2.87 -2.52 6.93
C PRO A 40 -2.04 -1.29 7.31
N GLY A 41 -2.51 -0.54 8.30
CA GLY A 41 -1.91 0.71 8.72
C GLY A 41 -2.43 1.95 7.98
N GLN A 42 -3.17 1.80 6.90
CA GLN A 42 -3.74 2.92 6.15
C GLN A 42 -4.85 3.62 6.94
N ARG A 43 -4.83 4.96 6.97
CA ARG A 43 -5.90 5.76 7.58
C ARG A 43 -7.09 5.84 6.63
N VAL A 44 -8.28 5.67 7.18
CA VAL A 44 -9.53 5.62 6.40
C VAL A 44 -10.62 6.43 7.10
N SER A 45 -11.56 6.93 6.31
CA SER A 45 -12.83 7.46 6.79
C SER A 45 -13.94 6.47 6.46
N PHE A 46 -14.86 6.29 7.39
CA PHE A 46 -15.96 5.34 7.25
C PHE A 46 -17.19 5.77 8.06
N MET A 47 -18.33 5.17 7.76
CA MET A 47 -19.58 5.34 8.50
C MET A 47 -19.88 4.05 9.28
N PRO A 48 -19.88 4.08 10.63
CA PRO A 48 -20.26 2.91 11.41
C PRO A 48 -21.77 2.67 11.32
N ILE A 49 -22.17 1.43 11.06
CA ILE A 49 -23.55 0.95 11.17
C ILE A 49 -23.51 -0.31 12.05
N GLY A 50 -23.83 -0.14 13.34
CA GLY A 50 -23.67 -1.19 14.34
C GLY A 50 -22.20 -1.58 14.52
N GLN A 51 -21.85 -2.81 14.17
CA GLN A 51 -20.47 -3.35 14.20
C GLN A 51 -19.81 -3.41 12.81
N HIS A 52 -20.48 -2.85 11.79
CA HIS A 52 -19.99 -2.84 10.42
C HIS A 52 -19.59 -1.42 10.00
N ALA A 53 -18.53 -1.30 9.20
CA ALA A 53 -18.09 -0.05 8.61
C ALA A 53 -18.50 0.02 7.13
N THR A 54 -19.22 1.07 6.78
CA THR A 54 -19.74 1.33 5.43
C THR A 54 -19.09 2.57 4.82
N GLY A 55 -19.07 2.63 3.48
CA GLY A 55 -18.47 3.74 2.74
C GLY A 55 -17.03 4.02 3.15
N VAL A 56 -16.20 2.98 3.20
CA VAL A 56 -14.81 3.05 3.64
C VAL A 56 -13.97 3.66 2.54
N LYS A 57 -13.37 4.82 2.81
CA LYS A 57 -12.51 5.55 1.87
C LYS A 57 -11.12 5.80 2.47
N PRO A 58 -10.03 5.62 1.70
CA PRO A 58 -8.71 6.00 2.15
C PRO A 58 -8.65 7.51 2.40
N LEU A 59 -8.11 7.88 3.56
CA LEU A 59 -7.67 9.25 3.83
C LEU A 59 -6.22 9.29 3.39
N GLU A 60 -5.99 9.74 2.17
CA GLU A 60 -4.67 9.86 1.57
C GLU A 60 -3.72 10.55 2.55
N LEU A 61 -2.67 9.84 3.00
CA LEU A 61 -1.52 10.51 3.56
C LEU A 61 -0.80 11.08 2.34
N ALA A 62 -0.82 12.41 2.21
CA ALA A 62 -0.20 13.14 1.13
C ALA A 62 1.08 12.46 0.65
N GLN A 63 1.04 11.96 -0.59
CA GLN A 63 2.17 11.69 -1.46
C GLN A 63 3.22 10.71 -0.89
N ALA A 64 3.05 9.43 -1.23
CA ALA A 64 4.22 8.61 -1.49
C ALA A 64 4.99 9.29 -2.63
N ILE A 65 6.09 9.96 -2.29
CA ILE A 65 7.07 10.37 -3.28
C ILE A 65 7.48 9.07 -3.98
N PRO A 66 7.27 8.91 -5.29
CA PRO A 66 7.91 7.82 -6.00
C PRO A 66 9.42 8.12 -5.92
N THR A 67 10.12 7.50 -4.96
CA THR A 67 11.57 7.34 -5.11
C THR A 67 11.72 6.49 -6.36
N ILE A 68 11.99 7.19 -7.46
CA ILE A 68 12.35 6.61 -8.74
C ILE A 68 13.57 5.74 -8.47
N GLN A 69 13.37 4.43 -8.51
CA GLN A 69 14.44 3.46 -8.51
C GLN A 69 15.04 3.45 -9.92
N ALA A 70 15.83 4.47 -10.23
CA ALA A 70 16.71 4.54 -11.40
C ALA A 70 18.11 4.90 -10.87
N ALA A 71 19.18 4.15 -11.09
CA ALA A 71 19.38 3.01 -11.95
C ALA A 71 20.42 2.10 -11.27
N SER A 72 20.32 0.80 -11.49
CA SER A 72 21.44 -0.11 -11.31
C SER A 72 22.67 0.49 -12.01
N PRO A 73 23.81 0.69 -11.34
CA PRO A 73 25.06 0.82 -12.06
C PRO A 73 25.28 -0.53 -12.75
N GLU A 74 25.08 -0.52 -14.06
CA GLU A 74 25.58 -1.52 -14.98
C GLU A 74 27.01 -1.86 -14.55
N GLU A 75 27.21 -3.08 -14.06
CA GLU A 75 28.53 -3.69 -13.88
C GLU A 75 29.21 -3.72 -15.25
N ALA A 76 29.82 -2.61 -15.66
CA ALA A 76 30.74 -2.58 -16.77
C ALA A 76 32.00 -3.34 -16.32
N THR A 77 31.97 -4.65 -16.54
CA THR A 77 33.11 -5.55 -16.39
C THR A 77 34.15 -5.18 -17.45
N PRO A 78 35.34 -4.64 -17.13
CA PRO A 78 36.42 -4.59 -18.09
C PRO A 78 37.18 -5.91 -18.00
N ALA A 79 36.57 -6.99 -18.49
CA ALA A 79 37.28 -8.24 -18.69
C ALA A 79 37.91 -8.26 -20.09
N SER A 80 39.19 -7.87 -20.13
CA SER A 80 40.26 -8.59 -20.82
C SER A 80 40.10 -8.94 -22.31
N GLN A 81 40.85 -8.23 -23.17
CA GLN A 81 41.47 -8.71 -24.42
C GLN A 81 42.14 -7.50 -25.12
N ALA A 82 43.29 -7.51 -25.77
CA ALA A 82 44.48 -8.37 -25.82
C ALA A 82 45.51 -7.60 -26.70
N ALA A 83 46.79 -7.69 -26.34
CA ALA A 83 47.98 -7.73 -27.21
C ALA A 83 48.09 -6.88 -28.51
N GLY A 84 48.99 -5.86 -28.46
CA GLY A 84 50.03 -5.53 -29.48
C GLY A 84 49.64 -4.76 -30.77
N PRO A 85 50.61 -4.28 -31.59
CA PRO A 85 52.07 -4.25 -31.45
C PRO A 85 52.74 -2.86 -31.67
N LEU A 86 54.09 -2.89 -31.69
CA LEU A 86 55.08 -1.83 -31.95
C LEU A 86 54.75 -0.82 -33.07
N ALA A 87 55.23 0.41 -32.88
CA ALA A 87 55.95 1.21 -33.88
C ALA A 87 56.93 2.17 -33.19
#